data_AF-A0A2R6FN58-F1
#
_entry.id   AF-A0A2R6FN58-F1
#
_cell.length_a   1.000
_cell.length_b   1.000
_cell.length_c   1.000
_cell.angle_alpha   90.00
_cell.angle_beta   90.00
_cell.angle_gamma   90.00
#
_symmetry.space_group_name_H-M   'P 1'
#
loop_
_entity.id
_entity.type
_entity.pdbx_description
1 polymer ?
#
loop_
_entity_poly.entity_id
_entity_poly.type
_entity_poly.pdbx_seq_one_letter_code
_entity_poly.pdbx_strand_id
1 'polypeptide(L)'
;MTTTGCLGRTTDDGTVEIPPPLEDRPEHVYRPTHASDTRTVGTSTVGEYGVGLLYSYPSRFWDLNGRTTYKQSVEEDHSVHLMAVVWDAETRAVLPEAGVTVNILRNGDPVTEGVVYSMLSQRMGFHYGDNIVLPGDGDYTVRVSIGGMPLERTGEYDGRFTDGETTAFELPYRREDLNELTLETYDDSGTPGAVERMDHDVLPALTVPDGETLPGETLGIIETDDAVLSVRRLRGDAAARFDSEDYLAVLGHTPYNRMVLPIMGLRLSIERDGDVDAEEILTRTMDPELGYHYGASLSTRPGDTLRVETLTPPQTARHEGFETAFVEMSPGTVEV
;
A
#
# COMPACT_ATOMS: atom_id res chain seq x y z
N MET A 1 21.65 -23.15 0.59
CA MET A 1 21.96 -22.98 -0.83
C MET A 1 22.30 -21.50 -1.00
N THR A 2 23.52 -21.19 -1.43
CA THR A 2 23.97 -19.83 -1.70
C THR A 2 23.36 -19.36 -3.02
N THR A 3 22.33 -18.54 -2.95
CA THR A 3 21.81 -17.72 -4.06
C THR A 3 22.91 -16.77 -4.50
N THR A 4 23.26 -16.80 -5.78
CA THR A 4 24.25 -15.90 -6.37
C THR A 4 23.45 -14.82 -7.10
N GLY A 5 23.16 -13.70 -6.43
CA GLY A 5 22.53 -12.55 -7.07
C GLY A 5 23.54 -11.83 -7.97
N CYS A 6 23.17 -11.57 -9.23
CA CYS A 6 23.91 -10.66 -10.09
C CYS A 6 23.56 -9.21 -9.69
N LEU A 7 24.58 -8.39 -9.46
CA LEU A 7 24.41 -6.94 -9.28
C LEU A 7 23.99 -6.32 -10.62
N GLY A 8 23.03 -5.40 -10.60
CA GLY A 8 22.55 -4.67 -11.79
C GLY A 8 23.66 -4.08 -12.66
N ARG A 9 23.44 -4.01 -13.97
CA ARG A 9 24.45 -3.54 -14.92
C ARG A 9 24.48 -2.01 -14.96
N THR A 10 25.62 -1.42 -14.60
CA THR A 10 25.88 0.02 -14.80
C THR A 10 26.32 0.28 -16.23
N THR A 11 25.77 1.30 -16.87
CA THR A 11 26.18 1.81 -18.18
C THR A 11 27.42 2.71 -18.08
N ASP A 12 28.01 3.06 -19.23
CA ASP A 12 29.20 3.92 -19.31
C ASP A 12 28.99 5.35 -18.76
N ASP A 13 27.75 5.81 -18.63
CA ASP A 13 27.38 7.11 -18.04
C ASP A 13 26.98 7.02 -16.56
N GLY A 14 27.10 5.83 -15.95
CA GLY A 14 26.79 5.63 -14.54
C GLY A 14 25.30 5.45 -14.24
N THR A 15 24.45 5.23 -15.25
CA THR A 15 23.04 4.89 -15.06
C THR A 15 22.87 3.39 -14.81
N VAL A 16 21.90 3.03 -13.96
CA VAL A 16 21.58 1.62 -13.68
C VAL A 16 20.50 1.17 -14.64
N GLU A 17 20.81 0.13 -15.42
CA GLU A 17 19.89 -0.45 -16.39
C GLU A 17 18.85 -1.30 -15.65
N ILE A 18 17.60 -0.81 -15.60
CA ILE A 18 16.49 -1.54 -15.01
C ILE A 18 16.02 -2.61 -15.98
N PRO A 19 15.93 -3.90 -15.57
CA PRO A 19 15.45 -4.96 -16.44
C PRO A 19 14.08 -4.62 -17.05
N PRO A 20 13.87 -4.95 -18.35
CA PRO A 20 12.55 -4.82 -18.95
C PRO A 20 11.55 -5.71 -18.19
N PRO A 21 10.25 -5.37 -18.21
CA PRO A 21 9.24 -6.28 -17.66
C PRO A 21 9.27 -7.60 -18.43
N LEU A 22 8.85 -8.69 -17.79
CA LEU A 22 8.67 -9.96 -18.47
C LEU A 22 7.73 -9.78 -19.68
N GLU A 23 8.03 -10.47 -20.78
CA GLU A 23 7.15 -10.43 -21.97
C GLU A 23 5.82 -11.12 -21.70
N ASP A 24 5.88 -12.29 -21.04
CA ASP A 24 4.73 -13.08 -20.59
C ASP A 24 4.61 -12.97 -19.07
N ARG A 25 3.83 -11.99 -18.61
CA ARG A 25 3.64 -11.72 -17.18
C ARG A 25 2.51 -12.58 -16.63
N PRO A 26 2.74 -13.31 -15.53
CA PRO A 26 1.67 -14.10 -14.94
C PRO A 26 0.54 -13.25 -14.38
N GLU A 27 -0.71 -13.73 -14.48
CA GLU A 27 -1.90 -13.12 -13.87
C GLU A 27 -2.04 -13.54 -12.38
N HIS A 28 -1.00 -13.33 -11.58
CA HIS A 28 -0.95 -13.62 -10.14
C HIS A 28 0.25 -12.89 -9.50
N VAL A 29 0.42 -12.96 -8.19
CA VAL A 29 1.57 -12.37 -7.49
C VAL A 29 2.83 -13.18 -7.77
N TYR A 30 3.83 -12.53 -8.34
CA TYR A 30 5.05 -13.20 -8.80
C TYR A 30 6.33 -12.46 -8.40
N ARG A 31 7.46 -13.17 -8.35
CA ARG A 31 8.77 -12.57 -8.03
C ARG A 31 9.20 -11.61 -9.15
N PRO A 32 9.49 -10.32 -8.85
CA PRO A 32 9.84 -9.34 -9.87
C PRO A 32 11.20 -9.66 -10.51
N THR A 33 11.50 -9.02 -11.64
CA THR A 33 12.84 -9.10 -12.27
C THR A 33 13.95 -8.51 -11.41
N HIS A 34 13.64 -7.53 -10.57
CA HIS A 34 14.61 -6.83 -9.74
C HIS A 34 13.97 -6.19 -8.52
N ALA A 35 14.82 -5.79 -7.58
CA ALA A 35 14.47 -4.94 -6.45
C ALA A 35 15.64 -4.02 -6.11
N SER A 36 15.34 -2.77 -5.72
CA SER A 36 16.34 -1.82 -5.27
C SER A 36 16.24 -1.54 -3.77
N ASP A 37 17.39 -1.22 -3.18
CA ASP A 37 17.44 -0.57 -1.88
C ASP A 37 16.91 0.86 -1.96
N THR A 38 16.60 1.43 -0.80
CA THR A 38 16.15 2.81 -0.67
C THR A 38 17.08 3.56 0.28
N ARG A 39 17.29 4.85 0.03
CA ARG A 39 17.94 5.74 1.00
C ARG A 39 16.88 6.52 1.75
N THR A 40 16.94 6.48 3.08
CA THR A 40 16.11 7.35 3.91
C THR A 40 16.72 8.75 3.93
N VAL A 41 15.95 9.75 3.50
CA VAL A 41 16.31 11.16 3.61
C VAL A 41 16.17 11.61 5.06
N GLY A 42 15.05 11.25 5.69
CA GLY A 42 14.80 11.54 7.09
C GLY A 42 13.39 11.16 7.51
N THR A 43 13.12 11.37 8.80
CA THR A 43 11.77 11.30 9.36
C THR A 43 11.44 12.61 10.07
N SER A 44 10.15 12.95 10.12
CA SER A 44 9.63 14.14 10.79
C SER A 44 8.30 13.82 11.45
N THR A 45 7.96 14.56 12.51
CA THR A 45 6.65 14.54 13.14
C THR A 45 6.06 15.94 13.04
N VAL A 46 4.85 16.05 12.50
CA VAL A 46 4.11 17.30 12.33
C VAL A 46 2.64 17.07 12.67
N GLY A 47 2.12 17.82 13.63
CA GLY A 47 0.79 17.59 14.18
C GLY A 47 0.66 16.14 14.70
N GLU A 48 -0.35 15.44 14.19
CA GLU A 48 -0.63 14.03 14.52
C GLU A 48 0.14 13.04 13.62
N TYR A 49 0.86 13.53 12.61
CA TYR A 49 1.47 12.70 11.56
C TYR A 49 2.96 12.51 11.80
N GLY A 50 3.42 11.27 11.64
CA GLY A 50 4.80 10.96 11.30
C GLY A 50 4.96 10.80 9.79
N VAL A 51 6.07 11.30 9.26
CA VAL A 51 6.42 11.21 7.84
C VAL A 51 7.86 10.75 7.69
N GLY A 52 8.09 9.79 6.79
CA GLY A 52 9.40 9.34 6.39
C GLY A 52 9.58 9.57 4.91
N LEU A 53 10.65 10.26 4.52
CA LEU A 53 10.97 10.54 3.12
C LEU A 53 12.16 9.68 2.69
N LEU A 54 12.02 9.04 1.53
CA LEU A 54 13.00 8.12 0.96
C LEU A 54 13.16 8.36 -0.53
N TYR A 55 14.26 7.86 -1.10
CA TYR A 55 14.39 7.73 -2.54
C TYR A 55 15.08 6.44 -2.96
N SER A 56 14.87 6.05 -4.21
CA SER A 56 15.57 4.95 -4.90
C SER A 56 15.81 5.30 -6.36
N TYR A 57 16.31 4.35 -7.15
CA TYR A 57 16.35 4.47 -8.61
C TYR A 57 14.93 4.70 -9.15
N PRO A 58 14.77 5.56 -10.18
CA PRO A 58 13.50 5.71 -10.89
C PRO A 58 12.87 4.36 -11.18
N SER A 59 11.58 4.21 -10.92
CA SER A 59 10.92 2.90 -10.99
C SER A 59 9.83 2.89 -12.04
N ARG A 60 9.72 1.76 -12.75
CA ARG A 60 8.53 1.46 -13.54
C ARG A 60 7.42 0.99 -12.60
N PHE A 61 6.21 1.47 -12.82
CA PHE A 61 5.02 1.03 -12.09
C PHE A 61 3.78 1.07 -12.99
N TRP A 62 2.65 0.58 -12.47
CA TRP A 62 1.37 0.55 -13.17
C TRP A 62 0.32 1.22 -12.32
N ASP A 63 -0.22 2.32 -12.83
CA ASP A 63 -1.41 2.95 -12.24
C ASP A 63 -2.65 2.12 -12.57
N LEU A 64 -3.59 2.03 -11.64
CA LEU A 64 -4.83 1.27 -11.82
C LEU A 64 -6.01 2.23 -11.74
N ASN A 65 -6.79 2.29 -12.82
CA ASN A 65 -8.05 3.02 -12.85
C ASN A 65 -9.19 2.05 -13.14
N GLY A 66 -10.03 1.81 -12.12
CA GLY A 66 -11.02 0.75 -12.15
C GLY A 66 -10.32 -0.60 -12.20
N ARG A 67 -10.31 -1.22 -13.40
CA ARG A 67 -9.63 -2.52 -13.66
C ARG A 67 -8.59 -2.42 -14.78
N THR A 68 -8.37 -1.23 -15.33
CA THR A 68 -7.38 -1.02 -16.40
C THR A 68 -6.08 -0.53 -15.81
N THR A 69 -4.98 -1.18 -16.19
CA THR A 69 -3.63 -0.83 -15.77
C THR A 69 -2.93 0.04 -16.83
N TYR A 70 -2.28 1.10 -16.37
CA TYR A 70 -1.54 2.05 -17.18
C TYR A 70 -0.08 2.04 -16.75
N LYS A 71 0.79 1.52 -17.62
CA LYS A 71 2.23 1.48 -17.37
C LYS A 71 2.79 2.90 -17.35
N GLN A 72 3.47 3.25 -16.26
CA GLN A 72 4.34 4.41 -16.14
C GLN A 72 5.79 3.94 -16.35
N SER A 73 6.41 4.43 -17.42
CA SER A 73 7.79 4.10 -17.77
C SER A 73 8.78 5.00 -17.02
N VAL A 74 10.03 4.57 -16.98
CA VAL A 74 11.15 5.43 -16.56
C VAL A 74 11.61 6.21 -17.79
N GLU A 75 11.59 7.54 -17.69
CA GLU A 75 12.11 8.45 -18.71
C GLU A 75 13.56 8.83 -18.41
N GLU A 76 14.32 9.25 -19.43
CA GLU A 76 15.76 9.53 -19.32
C GLU A 76 16.10 10.66 -18.33
N ASP A 77 15.18 11.59 -18.11
CA ASP A 77 15.35 12.73 -17.21
C ASP A 77 14.93 12.43 -15.75
N HIS A 78 14.29 11.29 -15.50
CA HIS A 78 13.97 10.87 -14.14
C HIS A 78 15.25 10.69 -13.32
N SER A 79 15.30 11.40 -12.18
CA SER A 79 16.47 11.46 -11.32
C SER A 79 16.39 10.46 -10.16
N VAL A 80 15.22 10.34 -9.53
CA VAL A 80 14.94 9.41 -8.45
C VAL A 80 13.49 8.94 -8.49
N HIS A 81 13.21 7.78 -7.89
CA HIS A 81 11.88 7.48 -7.40
C HIS A 81 11.79 7.99 -5.96
N LEU A 82 11.02 9.07 -5.73
CA LEU A 82 10.83 9.67 -4.42
C LEU A 82 9.62 9.04 -3.75
N MET A 83 9.77 8.64 -2.49
CA MET A 83 8.74 7.96 -1.73
C MET A 83 8.52 8.61 -0.37
N ALA A 84 7.29 8.58 0.12
CA ALA A 84 6.90 8.97 1.46
C ALA A 84 6.05 7.89 2.13
N VAL A 85 6.27 7.68 3.43
CA VAL A 85 5.39 6.88 4.29
C VAL A 85 4.80 7.83 5.32
N VAL A 86 3.47 7.79 5.49
CA VAL A 86 2.74 8.62 6.47
C VAL A 86 2.08 7.70 7.49
N TRP A 87 2.26 8.01 8.78
CA TRP A 87 1.70 7.23 9.89
C TRP A 87 1.18 8.11 11.01
N ASP A 88 0.35 7.55 11.88
CA ASP A 88 0.00 8.15 13.17
C ASP A 88 1.24 8.22 14.07
N ALA A 89 1.68 9.43 14.43
CA ALA A 89 2.86 9.65 15.24
C ALA A 89 2.84 8.92 16.60
N GLU A 90 1.65 8.65 17.14
CA GLU A 90 1.47 7.98 18.42
C GLU A 90 1.54 6.45 18.30
N THR A 91 0.67 5.86 17.47
CA THR A 91 0.53 4.39 17.37
C THR A 91 1.45 3.74 16.34
N ARG A 92 2.05 4.55 15.46
CA ARG A 92 2.80 4.11 14.27
C ARG A 92 1.96 3.41 13.19
N ALA A 93 0.64 3.49 13.24
CA ALA A 93 -0.22 2.96 12.20
C ALA A 93 -0.07 3.76 10.88
N VAL A 94 0.24 3.09 9.77
CA VAL A 94 0.36 3.73 8.44
C VAL A 94 -1.02 4.16 7.93
N LEU A 95 -1.10 5.33 7.28
CA LEU A 95 -2.35 5.96 6.85
C LEU A 95 -2.45 5.98 5.31
N PRO A 96 -3.20 5.04 4.67
CA PRO A 96 -3.14 4.85 3.21
C PRO A 96 -3.95 5.83 2.36
N GLU A 97 -4.78 6.69 2.97
CA GLU A 97 -5.67 7.62 2.26
C GLU A 97 -5.52 9.08 2.70
N ALA A 98 -4.44 9.44 3.40
CA ALA A 98 -4.21 10.83 3.82
C ALA A 98 -3.98 11.77 2.62
N GLY A 99 -3.52 11.24 1.48
CA GLY A 99 -3.16 12.02 0.30
C GLY A 99 -1.86 12.79 0.51
N VAL A 100 -0.93 12.70 -0.44
CA VAL A 100 0.39 13.33 -0.32
C VAL A 100 0.74 14.10 -1.57
N THR A 101 1.21 15.33 -1.38
CA THR A 101 1.77 16.19 -2.43
C THR A 101 3.20 16.54 -2.06
N VAL A 102 4.08 16.58 -3.05
CA VAL A 102 5.47 17.01 -2.88
C VAL A 102 5.72 18.29 -3.68
N ASN A 103 6.42 19.23 -3.07
CA ASN A 103 6.93 20.43 -3.72
C ASN A 103 8.44 20.53 -3.44
N ILE A 104 9.23 20.47 -4.49
CA ILE A 104 10.69 20.42 -4.43
C ILE A 104 11.24 21.76 -4.84
N LEU A 105 12.08 22.34 -3.99
CA LEU A 105 12.64 23.67 -4.12
C LEU A 105 14.16 23.58 -4.24
N ARG A 106 14.75 24.50 -5.00
CA ARG A 106 16.20 24.75 -5.01
C ARG A 106 16.42 26.24 -4.75
N ASN A 107 17.13 26.57 -3.66
CA ASN A 107 17.32 27.97 -3.23
C ASN A 107 16.02 28.77 -3.07
N GLY A 108 14.91 28.10 -2.75
CA GLY A 108 13.58 28.71 -2.62
C GLY A 108 12.75 28.77 -3.91
N ASP A 109 13.32 28.45 -5.07
CA ASP A 109 12.60 28.40 -6.34
C ASP A 109 12.04 26.99 -6.61
N PRO A 110 10.80 26.84 -7.12
CA PRO A 110 10.20 25.54 -7.43
C PRO A 110 10.91 24.85 -8.60
N VAL A 111 11.21 23.58 -8.39
CA VAL A 111 11.80 22.66 -9.37
C VAL A 111 10.74 21.71 -9.92
N THR A 112 9.97 21.09 -9.03
CA THR A 112 8.91 20.12 -9.33
C THR A 112 7.83 20.23 -8.27
N GLU A 113 6.57 20.09 -8.67
CA GLU A 113 5.41 20.04 -7.77
C GLU A 113 4.37 19.06 -8.31
N GLY A 114 3.79 18.23 -7.44
CA GLY A 114 2.76 17.29 -7.85
C GLY A 114 2.24 16.39 -6.74
N VAL A 115 1.06 15.83 -6.98
CA VAL A 115 0.49 14.73 -6.18
C VAL A 115 1.27 13.47 -6.51
N VAL A 116 1.66 12.72 -5.49
CA VAL A 116 2.31 11.41 -5.65
C VAL A 116 1.29 10.28 -5.53
N TYR A 117 1.55 9.15 -6.20
CA TYR A 117 0.61 8.02 -6.24
C TYR A 117 0.59 7.28 -4.91
N SER A 118 -0.58 6.75 -4.50
CA SER A 118 -0.63 5.66 -3.53
C SER A 118 -0.15 4.38 -4.21
N MET A 119 0.89 3.76 -3.68
CA MET A 119 1.61 2.66 -4.31
C MET A 119 1.71 1.44 -3.39
N LEU A 120 1.78 0.27 -4.00
CA LEU A 120 2.09 -1.00 -3.34
C LEU A 120 3.28 -1.67 -4.03
N SER A 121 4.31 -2.01 -3.26
CA SER A 121 5.45 -2.80 -3.72
C SER A 121 5.79 -3.93 -2.77
N GLN A 122 6.32 -5.04 -3.29
CA GLN A 122 6.65 -6.22 -2.47
C GLN A 122 7.71 -5.92 -1.41
N ARG A 123 8.69 -5.07 -1.72
CA ARG A 123 9.77 -4.73 -0.79
C ARG A 123 9.36 -3.66 0.21
N MET A 124 8.68 -2.61 -0.21
CA MET A 124 8.42 -1.44 0.64
C MET A 124 7.06 -1.52 1.35
N GLY A 125 6.10 -2.20 0.73
CA GLY A 125 4.70 -2.19 1.17
C GLY A 125 3.96 -0.97 0.64
N PHE A 126 2.93 -0.54 1.37
CA PHE A 126 2.17 0.64 1.03
C PHE A 126 3.01 1.90 1.24
N HIS A 127 3.01 2.81 0.27
CA HIS A 127 3.64 4.11 0.35
C HIS A 127 3.06 5.10 -0.65
N TYR A 128 3.47 6.35 -0.55
CA TYR A 128 3.24 7.36 -1.57
C TYR A 128 4.50 7.54 -2.41
N GLY A 129 4.42 7.63 -3.73
CA GLY A 129 5.62 7.80 -4.55
C GLY A 129 5.39 8.24 -5.99
N ASP A 130 6.45 8.78 -6.59
CA ASP A 130 6.53 9.06 -8.03
C ASP A 130 8.00 9.22 -8.47
N ASN A 131 8.24 9.14 -9.78
CA ASN A 131 9.51 9.50 -10.37
C ASN A 131 9.64 11.03 -10.46
N ILE A 132 10.80 11.55 -10.05
CA ILE A 132 11.06 12.99 -9.96
C ILE A 132 12.23 13.37 -10.85
N VAL A 133 12.08 14.46 -11.59
CA VAL A 133 13.15 15.13 -12.34
C VAL A 133 13.82 16.19 -11.46
N LEU A 134 15.14 16.09 -11.32
CA LEU A 134 15.99 17.10 -10.68
C LEU A 134 16.99 17.65 -11.71
N PRO A 135 17.30 18.97 -11.70
CA PRO A 135 18.27 19.57 -12.63
C PRO A 135 19.71 19.03 -12.56
N GLY A 136 20.01 18.14 -11.61
CA GLY A 136 21.33 17.58 -11.35
C GLY A 136 21.71 17.65 -9.88
N ASP A 137 22.98 17.43 -9.58
CA ASP A 137 23.50 17.48 -8.22
C ASP A 137 23.28 18.85 -7.57
N GLY A 138 22.89 18.82 -6.30
CA GLY A 138 22.60 20.03 -5.54
C GLY A 138 21.85 19.77 -4.26
N ASP A 139 21.62 20.84 -3.51
CA ASP A 139 20.86 20.80 -2.27
C ASP A 139 19.45 21.32 -2.56
N TYR A 140 18.48 20.49 -2.21
CA TYR A 140 17.06 20.72 -2.44
C TYR A 140 16.31 20.70 -1.11
N THR A 141 15.16 21.36 -1.08
CA THR A 141 14.20 21.21 0.02
C THR A 141 12.95 20.54 -0.53
N VAL A 142 12.56 19.41 0.05
CA VAL A 142 11.32 18.71 -0.27
C VAL A 142 10.28 19.07 0.77
N ARG A 143 9.26 19.84 0.38
CA ARG A 143 8.06 20.06 1.19
C ARG A 143 7.06 18.95 0.91
N VAL A 144 6.66 18.25 1.96
CA VAL A 144 5.66 17.19 1.93
C VAL A 144 4.40 17.72 2.59
N SER A 145 3.33 17.81 1.82
CA SER A 145 2.00 18.18 2.30
C SER A 145 1.14 16.93 2.40
N ILE A 146 0.55 16.74 3.57
CA ILE A 146 -0.30 15.61 3.95
C ILE A 146 -1.73 16.15 4.03
N GLY A 147 -2.69 15.47 3.42
CA GLY A 147 -4.11 15.78 3.59
C GLY A 147 -4.71 15.15 4.85
N GLY A 148 -5.98 15.47 5.10
CA GLY A 148 -6.80 14.73 6.06
C GLY A 148 -7.22 13.37 5.52
N MET A 149 -7.63 12.45 6.39
CA MET A 149 -8.15 11.14 5.97
C MET A 149 -9.64 11.21 5.63
N PRO A 150 -10.05 10.96 4.37
CA PRO A 150 -11.43 11.06 3.94
C PRO A 150 -12.20 9.73 4.11
N LEU A 151 -12.02 9.07 5.26
CA LEU A 151 -12.65 7.78 5.56
C LEU A 151 -13.10 7.69 7.02
N GLU A 152 -13.91 6.67 7.30
CA GLU A 152 -14.47 6.45 8.64
C GLU A 152 -13.35 6.16 9.64
N ARG A 153 -13.34 6.87 10.77
CA ARG A 153 -12.33 6.70 11.81
C ARG A 153 -13.05 6.39 13.10
N THR A 154 -12.65 5.32 13.78
CA THR A 154 -13.36 4.82 14.95
C THR A 154 -12.46 4.75 16.18
N GLY A 155 -13.07 4.60 17.35
CA GLY A 155 -12.33 4.53 18.61
C GLY A 155 -11.47 5.77 18.84
N GLU A 156 -10.20 5.56 19.16
CA GLU A 156 -9.25 6.65 19.41
C GLU A 156 -8.93 7.50 18.17
N TYR A 157 -9.30 7.07 16.97
CA TYR A 157 -9.12 7.86 15.74
C TYR A 157 -10.30 8.77 15.41
N ASP A 158 -11.43 8.68 16.13
CA ASP A 158 -12.55 9.59 15.90
C ASP A 158 -12.13 11.05 16.09
N GLY A 159 -12.47 11.89 15.10
CA GLY A 159 -12.07 13.30 15.03
C GLY A 159 -10.60 13.59 14.67
N ARG A 160 -9.69 12.61 14.69
CA ARG A 160 -8.24 12.78 14.41
C ARG A 160 -7.91 12.69 12.93
N PHE A 161 -6.82 13.32 12.48
CA PHE A 161 -6.41 13.35 11.06
C PHE A 161 -7.42 14.07 10.14
N THR A 162 -8.13 15.04 10.69
CA THR A 162 -9.14 15.81 9.94
C THR A 162 -8.49 16.95 9.13
N ASP A 163 -7.51 17.62 9.73
CA ASP A 163 -6.75 18.67 9.09
C ASP A 163 -5.45 18.12 8.48
N GLY A 164 -5.05 18.68 7.34
CA GLY A 164 -3.78 18.36 6.72
C GLY A 164 -2.61 19.10 7.37
N GLU A 165 -1.40 18.59 7.17
CA GLU A 165 -0.16 19.12 7.74
C GLU A 165 0.94 19.25 6.68
N THR A 166 2.00 20.00 6.96
CA THR A 166 3.12 20.16 6.03
C THR A 166 4.46 20.14 6.77
N THR A 167 5.40 19.34 6.28
CA THR A 167 6.78 19.28 6.77
C THR A 167 7.77 19.47 5.62
N ALA A 168 9.02 19.81 5.94
CA ALA A 168 10.09 19.94 4.96
C ALA A 168 11.28 19.06 5.32
N PHE A 169 11.97 18.56 4.29
CA PHE A 169 13.19 17.79 4.39
C PHE A 169 14.28 18.43 3.54
N GLU A 170 15.50 18.49 4.07
CA GLU A 170 16.67 18.83 3.26
C GLU A 170 17.15 17.57 2.52
N LEU A 171 17.30 17.69 1.20
CA LEU A 171 17.74 16.64 0.29
C LEU A 171 19.04 17.09 -0.40
N PRO A 172 20.21 16.79 0.18
CA PRO A 172 21.47 16.86 -0.56
C PRO A 172 21.49 15.72 -1.58
N TYR A 173 21.16 16.02 -2.84
CA TYR A 173 21.13 15.02 -3.90
C TYR A 173 22.47 15.00 -4.64
N ARG A 174 23.12 13.84 -4.66
CA ARG A 174 24.25 13.54 -5.53
C ARG A 174 23.97 12.26 -6.30
N ARG A 175 24.32 12.21 -7.58
CA ARG A 175 24.15 10.98 -8.37
C ARG A 175 24.99 9.83 -7.80
N GLU A 176 26.15 10.11 -7.22
CA GLU A 176 27.01 9.08 -6.61
C GLU A 176 26.32 8.35 -5.45
N ASP A 177 25.58 9.10 -4.62
CA ASP A 177 24.80 8.55 -3.49
C ASP A 177 23.68 7.60 -3.95
N LEU A 178 23.08 7.91 -5.09
CA LEU A 178 22.08 7.03 -5.71
C LEU A 178 22.74 5.73 -6.20
N ASN A 179 23.92 5.84 -6.83
CA ASN A 179 24.66 4.72 -7.40
C ASN A 179 25.24 3.76 -6.34
N GLU A 180 25.25 4.16 -5.07
CA GLU A 180 25.59 3.29 -3.94
C GLU A 180 24.45 2.34 -3.55
N LEU A 181 23.22 2.59 -4.00
CA LEU A 181 22.09 1.71 -3.70
C LEU A 181 22.24 0.39 -4.43
N THR A 182 22.03 -0.71 -3.70
CA THR A 182 21.99 -2.06 -4.27
C THR A 182 20.80 -2.17 -5.21
N LEU A 183 21.03 -2.71 -6.41
CA LEU A 183 20.00 -3.27 -7.26
C LEU A 183 20.26 -4.77 -7.42
N GLU A 184 19.35 -5.56 -6.88
CA GLU A 184 19.36 -7.02 -6.98
C GLU A 184 18.47 -7.45 -8.15
N THR A 185 18.97 -8.35 -8.99
CA THR A 185 18.17 -9.01 -10.04
C THR A 185 17.90 -10.45 -9.69
N TYR A 186 16.72 -10.95 -10.05
CA TYR A 186 16.26 -12.29 -9.69
C TYR A 186 16.17 -13.22 -10.92
N ASP A 187 16.90 -14.34 -10.87
CA ASP A 187 16.88 -15.37 -11.93
C ASP A 187 15.57 -16.17 -11.95
N ASP A 188 14.83 -16.19 -10.84
CA ASP A 188 13.53 -16.86 -10.66
C ASP A 188 12.34 -15.91 -10.86
N SER A 189 12.55 -14.80 -11.57
CA SER A 189 11.48 -13.86 -11.89
C SER A 189 10.32 -14.52 -12.65
N GLY A 190 9.09 -14.11 -12.34
CA GLY A 190 7.87 -14.70 -12.89
C GLY A 190 7.37 -15.95 -12.16
N THR A 191 8.12 -16.48 -11.19
CA THR A 191 7.62 -17.57 -10.34
C THR A 191 6.62 -17.08 -9.29
N PRO A 192 5.61 -17.87 -8.90
CA PRO A 192 4.67 -17.50 -7.84
C PRO A 192 5.41 -17.20 -6.54
N GLY A 193 5.15 -16.04 -5.94
CA GLY A 193 5.83 -15.62 -4.72
C GLY A 193 6.04 -14.11 -4.65
N ALA A 194 6.46 -13.65 -3.47
CA ALA A 194 6.95 -12.28 -3.28
C ALA A 194 8.40 -12.29 -2.78
N VAL A 195 9.13 -11.22 -3.09
CA VAL A 195 10.37 -10.90 -2.38
C VAL A 195 10.06 -10.46 -0.96
N GLU A 196 11.03 -10.67 -0.07
CA GLU A 196 10.88 -10.27 1.33
C GLU A 196 10.73 -8.75 1.43
N ARG A 197 9.85 -8.30 2.32
CA ARG A 197 9.73 -6.89 2.67
C ARG A 197 11.04 -6.43 3.27
N MET A 198 11.57 -5.30 2.82
CA MET A 198 12.71 -4.70 3.48
C MET A 198 12.29 -4.20 4.86
N ASP A 199 13.14 -4.47 5.86
CA ASP A 199 12.90 -3.93 7.19
C ASP A 199 13.55 -2.56 7.32
N HIS A 200 12.75 -1.59 7.75
CA HIS A 200 13.18 -0.23 8.02
C HIS A 200 12.98 0.00 9.50
N ASP A 201 14.04 -0.03 10.30
CA ASP A 201 13.96 0.16 11.76
C ASP A 201 13.17 1.42 12.16
N VAL A 202 13.15 2.44 11.30
CA VAL A 202 12.52 3.73 11.55
C VAL A 202 11.14 3.90 10.91
N LEU A 203 10.76 3.09 9.90
CA LEU A 203 9.50 3.25 9.17
C LEU A 203 8.53 2.13 9.49
N PRO A 204 7.28 2.43 9.85
CA PRO A 204 6.27 1.40 10.00
C PRO A 204 5.83 0.85 8.64
N ALA A 205 5.26 -0.36 8.66
CA ALA A 205 4.67 -1.01 7.49
C ALA A 205 3.17 -1.21 7.69
N LEU A 206 2.40 -1.06 6.61
CA LEU A 206 0.96 -1.33 6.62
C LEU A 206 0.69 -2.82 6.33
N THR A 207 0.58 -3.62 7.39
CA THR A 207 0.30 -5.06 7.29
C THR A 207 -0.89 -5.46 8.15
N VAL A 208 -1.64 -6.46 7.72
CA VAL A 208 -2.69 -7.09 8.54
C VAL A 208 -2.04 -8.04 9.55
N PRO A 209 -2.19 -7.81 10.87
CA PRO A 209 -1.69 -8.73 11.89
C PRO A 209 -2.27 -10.14 11.76
N ASP A 210 -1.68 -11.11 12.45
CA ASP A 210 -2.25 -12.45 12.52
C ASP A 210 -3.63 -12.43 13.17
N GLY A 211 -4.55 -13.24 12.65
CA GLY A 211 -5.97 -13.19 13.04
C GLY A 211 -6.24 -13.48 14.52
N GLU A 212 -5.33 -14.18 15.21
CA GLU A 212 -5.39 -14.43 16.67
C GLU A 212 -5.13 -13.18 17.51
N THR A 213 -4.47 -12.18 16.93
CA THR A 213 -4.17 -10.89 17.61
C THR A 213 -5.27 -9.85 17.42
N LEU A 214 -6.16 -10.07 16.46
CA LEU A 214 -7.26 -9.16 16.15
C LEU A 214 -8.49 -9.46 17.03
N PRO A 215 -9.30 -8.44 17.37
CA PRO A 215 -10.55 -8.64 18.10
C PRO A 215 -11.60 -9.39 17.26
N GLY A 216 -12.58 -9.98 17.95
CA GLY A 216 -13.67 -10.74 17.33
C GLY A 216 -13.29 -12.17 16.90
N GLU A 217 -14.20 -12.82 16.19
CA GLU A 217 -14.01 -14.16 15.64
C GLU A 217 -13.79 -14.11 14.12
N THR A 218 -12.89 -14.95 13.61
CA THR A 218 -12.75 -15.18 12.16
C THR A 218 -13.86 -16.11 11.72
N LEU A 219 -14.70 -15.66 10.78
CA LEU A 219 -15.73 -16.49 10.16
C LEU A 219 -15.15 -17.30 9.00
N GLY A 220 -14.23 -16.72 8.25
CA GLY A 220 -13.59 -17.41 7.13
C GLY A 220 -12.64 -16.52 6.36
N ILE A 221 -12.04 -17.12 5.34
CA ILE A 221 -11.08 -16.49 4.44
C ILE A 221 -11.56 -16.73 3.02
N ILE A 222 -11.57 -15.67 2.22
CA ILE A 222 -11.81 -15.73 0.78
C ILE A 222 -10.50 -15.40 0.08
N GLU A 223 -10.05 -16.30 -0.79
CA GLU A 223 -8.93 -16.05 -1.69
C GLU A 223 -9.48 -15.71 -3.08
N THR A 224 -9.05 -14.59 -3.65
CA THR A 224 -9.55 -14.13 -4.94
C THR A 224 -8.51 -13.30 -5.68
N ASP A 225 -8.09 -13.77 -6.86
CA ASP A 225 -7.05 -13.12 -7.67
C ASP A 225 -5.79 -12.79 -6.83
N ASP A 226 -5.36 -13.81 -6.08
CA ASP A 226 -4.32 -13.81 -5.05
C ASP A 226 -4.56 -12.95 -3.80
N ALA A 227 -5.58 -12.09 -3.78
CA ALA A 227 -5.93 -11.34 -2.57
C ALA A 227 -6.51 -12.28 -1.53
N VAL A 228 -6.19 -12.01 -0.26
CA VAL A 228 -6.78 -12.70 0.88
C VAL A 228 -7.73 -11.73 1.59
N LEU A 229 -9.00 -12.08 1.68
CA LEU A 229 -10.03 -11.34 2.40
C LEU A 229 -10.41 -12.12 3.66
N SER A 230 -9.97 -11.65 4.81
CA SER A 230 -10.32 -12.25 6.11
C SER A 230 -11.64 -11.65 6.61
N VAL A 231 -12.69 -12.46 6.71
CA VAL A 231 -14.01 -12.04 7.20
C VAL A 231 -14.10 -12.30 8.70
N ARG A 232 -14.36 -11.24 9.45
CA ARG A 232 -14.45 -11.27 10.92
C ARG A 232 -15.79 -10.76 11.40
N ARG A 233 -16.17 -11.24 12.58
CA ARG A 233 -17.36 -10.79 13.31
C ARG A 233 -16.99 -10.35 14.71
N LEU A 234 -17.43 -9.15 15.07
CA LEU A 234 -17.31 -8.58 16.40
C LEU A 234 -18.69 -8.56 17.05
N ARG A 235 -18.72 -8.74 18.37
CA ARG A 235 -19.93 -8.74 19.19
C ARG A 235 -19.68 -8.05 20.53
N GLY A 236 -20.77 -7.66 21.20
CA GLY A 236 -20.70 -7.06 22.54
C GLY A 236 -19.84 -5.78 22.52
N ASP A 237 -18.98 -5.62 23.51
CA ASP A 237 -18.12 -4.42 23.64
C ASP A 237 -17.26 -4.15 22.40
N ALA A 238 -16.80 -5.20 21.71
CA ALA A 238 -16.00 -5.07 20.49
C ALA A 238 -16.81 -4.55 19.29
N ALA A 239 -18.11 -4.84 19.23
CA ALA A 239 -19.00 -4.29 18.21
C ALA A 239 -19.56 -2.92 18.60
N ALA A 240 -19.77 -2.68 19.90
CA ALA A 240 -20.37 -1.45 20.42
C ALA A 240 -19.58 -0.19 20.05
N ARG A 241 -18.26 -0.30 19.84
CA ARG A 241 -17.42 0.81 19.36
C ARG A 241 -17.72 1.27 17.91
N PHE A 242 -18.50 0.47 17.17
CA PHE A 242 -19.03 0.79 15.85
C PHE A 242 -20.53 1.10 15.90
N ASP A 243 -21.05 1.46 17.08
CA ASP A 243 -22.48 1.67 17.35
C ASP A 243 -23.35 0.49 16.90
N SER A 244 -22.85 -0.75 17.08
CA SER A 244 -23.53 -1.99 16.65
C SER A 244 -23.47 -3.10 17.69
N GLU A 245 -24.44 -4.01 17.65
CA GLU A 245 -24.40 -5.27 18.42
C GLU A 245 -23.62 -6.38 17.70
N ASP A 246 -23.66 -6.36 16.37
CA ASP A 246 -22.93 -7.26 15.46
C ASP A 246 -22.24 -6.43 14.39
N TYR A 247 -20.92 -6.54 14.28
CA TYR A 247 -20.15 -5.83 13.27
C TYR A 247 -19.34 -6.82 12.43
N LEU A 248 -19.51 -6.77 11.11
CA LEU A 248 -18.70 -7.53 10.17
C LEU A 248 -17.56 -6.65 9.67
N ALA A 249 -16.35 -7.20 9.68
CA ALA A 249 -15.15 -6.56 9.15
C ALA A 249 -14.46 -7.48 8.15
N VAL A 250 -14.09 -6.94 7.00
CA VAL A 250 -13.27 -7.61 5.99
C VAL A 250 -11.90 -6.95 5.97
N LEU A 251 -10.84 -7.72 6.20
CA LEU A 251 -9.45 -7.26 6.08
C LEU A 251 -8.84 -7.85 4.82
N GLY A 252 -8.57 -6.99 3.83
CA GLY A 252 -7.94 -7.39 2.58
C GLY A 252 -6.42 -7.26 2.64
N HIS A 253 -5.69 -8.30 2.27
CA HIS A 253 -4.23 -8.28 2.24
C HIS A 253 -3.62 -9.17 1.16
N THR A 254 -2.35 -8.89 0.82
CA THR A 254 -1.54 -9.74 -0.06
C THR A 254 -1.28 -11.12 0.56
N PRO A 255 -1.07 -12.19 -0.22
CA PRO A 255 -0.98 -13.56 0.30
C PRO A 255 0.34 -13.85 1.02
N TYR A 256 1.46 -13.24 0.60
CA TYR A 256 2.79 -13.53 1.15
C TYR A 256 3.18 -12.60 2.30
N ASN A 257 3.22 -11.29 2.04
CA ASN A 257 3.74 -10.30 2.99
C ASN A 257 2.64 -9.65 3.86
N ARG A 258 1.39 -10.15 3.77
CA ARG A 258 0.20 -9.64 4.49
C ARG A 258 0.03 -8.12 4.42
N MET A 259 0.50 -7.48 3.35
CA MET A 259 0.35 -6.04 3.15
C MET A 259 -1.11 -5.72 2.92
N VAL A 260 -1.64 -4.68 3.58
CA VAL A 260 -3.04 -4.27 3.41
C VAL A 260 -3.28 -3.91 1.95
N LEU A 261 -4.47 -4.25 1.46
CA LEU A 261 -5.01 -3.84 0.18
C LEU A 261 -6.06 -2.74 0.40
N PRO A 262 -5.69 -1.45 0.38
CA PRO A 262 -6.61 -0.35 0.67
C PRO A 262 -7.38 0.07 -0.59
N ILE A 263 -8.35 0.97 -0.42
CA ILE A 263 -9.06 1.65 -1.51
C ILE A 263 -9.81 0.66 -2.43
N MET A 264 -10.33 -0.44 -1.85
CA MET A 264 -11.31 -1.31 -2.52
C MET A 264 -12.73 -0.78 -2.32
N GLY A 265 -13.61 -1.20 -3.21
CA GLY A 265 -15.06 -1.13 -3.02
C GLY A 265 -15.56 -2.55 -2.81
N LEU A 266 -16.07 -2.85 -1.62
CA LEU A 266 -16.57 -4.17 -1.29
C LEU A 266 -18.07 -4.10 -0.97
N ARG A 267 -18.80 -5.12 -1.37
CA ARG A 267 -20.18 -5.37 -0.96
C ARG A 267 -20.25 -6.71 -0.24
N LEU A 268 -21.01 -6.76 0.84
CA LEU A 268 -21.31 -7.99 1.56
C LEU A 268 -22.81 -8.24 1.52
N SER A 269 -23.20 -9.44 1.12
CA SER A 269 -24.58 -9.94 1.22
C SER A 269 -24.66 -11.14 2.15
N ILE A 270 -25.76 -11.23 2.89
CA ILE A 270 -26.11 -12.36 3.74
C ILE A 270 -27.20 -13.14 3.01
N GLU A 271 -26.90 -14.38 2.66
CA GLU A 271 -27.84 -15.32 2.05
C GLU A 271 -28.36 -16.29 3.11
N ARG A 272 -29.68 -16.47 3.15
CA ARG A 272 -30.38 -17.38 4.07
C ARG A 272 -31.45 -18.13 3.30
N ASP A 273 -31.44 -19.46 3.42
CA ASP A 273 -32.39 -20.35 2.72
C ASP A 273 -32.44 -20.15 1.18
N GLY A 274 -31.36 -19.62 0.58
CA GLY A 274 -31.25 -19.35 -0.86
C GLY A 274 -31.72 -17.97 -1.31
N ASP A 275 -32.16 -17.10 -0.39
CA ASP A 275 -32.55 -15.72 -0.66
C ASP A 275 -31.57 -14.73 0.02
N VAL A 276 -31.43 -13.53 -0.55
CA VAL A 276 -30.63 -12.44 0.06
C VAL A 276 -31.45 -11.79 1.19
N ASP A 277 -31.01 -11.96 2.44
CA ASP A 277 -31.64 -11.41 3.65
C ASP A 277 -31.22 -9.95 3.89
N ALA A 278 -29.93 -9.64 3.65
CA ALA A 278 -29.36 -8.31 3.79
C ALA A 278 -28.19 -8.11 2.82
N GLU A 279 -27.95 -6.85 2.43
CA GLU A 279 -26.82 -6.46 1.57
C GLU A 279 -26.38 -5.04 1.92
N GLU A 280 -25.07 -4.82 2.07
CA GLU A 280 -24.48 -3.51 2.31
C GLU A 280 -23.18 -3.30 1.53
N ILE A 281 -22.92 -2.04 1.15
CA ILE A 281 -21.57 -1.63 0.72
C ILE A 281 -20.75 -1.41 1.98
N LEU A 282 -19.61 -2.09 2.07
CA LEU A 282 -18.75 -2.00 3.24
C LEU A 282 -18.06 -0.63 3.29
N THR A 283 -18.07 -0.03 4.49
CA THR A 283 -17.43 1.26 4.74
C THR A 283 -15.94 1.05 4.98
N ARG A 284 -15.10 1.84 4.31
CA ARG A 284 -13.65 1.89 4.55
C ARG A 284 -13.41 2.58 5.88
N THR A 285 -12.75 1.88 6.80
CA THR A 285 -12.60 2.31 8.18
C THR A 285 -11.16 2.15 8.66
N MET A 286 -10.66 3.13 9.38
CA MET A 286 -9.43 3.04 10.17
C MET A 286 -9.79 2.96 11.66
N ASP A 287 -9.39 1.86 12.30
CA ASP A 287 -9.64 1.59 13.72
C ASP A 287 -8.32 1.27 14.43
N PRO A 288 -8.10 1.72 15.67
CA PRO A 288 -6.85 1.46 16.40
C PRO A 288 -6.60 -0.03 16.69
N GLU A 289 -7.65 -0.86 16.76
CA GLU A 289 -7.51 -2.29 17.06
C GLU A 289 -7.57 -3.20 15.82
N LEU A 290 -8.45 -2.90 14.85
CA LEU A 290 -8.55 -3.67 13.60
C LEU A 290 -7.60 -3.17 12.51
N GLY A 291 -7.11 -1.94 12.59
CA GLY A 291 -6.41 -1.26 11.50
C GLY A 291 -7.36 -0.90 10.36
N TYR A 292 -6.81 -0.82 9.15
CA TYR A 292 -7.58 -0.52 7.94
C TYR A 292 -8.43 -1.74 7.54
N HIS A 293 -9.74 -1.56 7.47
CA HIS A 293 -10.68 -2.62 7.13
C HIS A 293 -11.91 -2.08 6.40
N TYR A 294 -12.76 -2.99 5.92
CA TYR A 294 -14.05 -2.69 5.30
C TYR A 294 -15.15 -3.27 6.16
N GLY A 295 -16.06 -2.48 6.71
CA GLY A 295 -17.04 -3.01 7.66
C GLY A 295 -18.46 -2.48 7.54
N ALA A 296 -19.37 -3.23 8.17
CA ALA A 296 -20.80 -2.95 8.19
C ALA A 296 -21.47 -3.56 9.44
N SER A 297 -22.50 -2.88 9.93
CA SER A 297 -23.33 -3.31 11.04
C SER A 297 -24.41 -4.28 10.57
N LEU A 298 -24.03 -5.55 10.41
CA LEU A 298 -24.90 -6.62 9.92
C LEU A 298 -24.91 -7.81 10.89
N SER A 299 -26.11 -8.21 11.30
CA SER A 299 -26.30 -9.38 12.15
C SER A 299 -26.29 -10.68 11.37
N THR A 300 -25.61 -11.69 11.92
CA THR A 300 -25.47 -13.02 11.31
C THR A 300 -25.94 -14.11 12.25
N ARG A 301 -26.41 -15.21 11.69
CA ARG A 301 -26.92 -16.40 12.39
C ARG A 301 -26.24 -17.66 11.86
N PRO A 302 -26.17 -18.74 12.66
CA PRO A 302 -25.69 -20.03 12.17
C PRO A 302 -26.50 -20.49 10.96
N GLY A 303 -25.80 -20.91 9.91
CA GLY A 303 -26.38 -21.33 8.62
C GLY A 303 -26.56 -20.20 7.60
N ASP A 304 -26.14 -18.97 7.91
CA ASP A 304 -26.05 -17.90 6.91
C ASP A 304 -24.81 -18.11 6.02
N THR A 305 -24.93 -17.79 4.73
CA THR A 305 -23.80 -17.68 3.80
C THR A 305 -23.47 -16.21 3.58
N LEU A 306 -22.27 -15.78 3.95
CA LEU A 306 -21.77 -14.43 3.65
C LEU A 306 -21.11 -14.44 2.28
N ARG A 307 -21.54 -13.57 1.39
CA ARG A 307 -20.93 -13.42 0.06
C ARG A 307 -20.29 -12.05 -0.05
N VAL A 308 -18.99 -12.01 -0.36
CA VAL A 308 -18.23 -10.77 -0.55
C VAL A 308 -17.96 -10.56 -2.03
N GLU A 309 -18.38 -9.40 -2.55
CA GLU A 309 -18.15 -8.95 -3.92
C GLU A 309 -17.15 -7.80 -3.95
N THR A 310 -16.16 -7.90 -4.83
CA THR A 310 -15.26 -6.79 -5.14
C THR A 310 -15.86 -5.94 -6.25
N LEU A 311 -16.40 -4.78 -5.89
CA LEU A 311 -16.92 -3.79 -6.83
C LEU A 311 -15.79 -3.09 -7.58
N THR A 312 -14.78 -2.64 -6.83
CA THR A 312 -13.54 -2.07 -7.36
C THR A 312 -12.34 -2.72 -6.66
N PRO A 313 -11.34 -3.19 -7.41
CA PRO A 313 -10.10 -3.72 -6.81
C PRO A 313 -9.32 -2.62 -6.08
N PRO A 314 -8.24 -2.97 -5.35
CA PRO A 314 -7.42 -1.99 -4.64
C PRO A 314 -6.89 -0.93 -5.60
N GLN A 315 -7.38 0.31 -5.47
CA GLN A 315 -7.00 1.42 -6.36
C GLN A 315 -5.66 2.05 -5.94
N THR A 316 -4.62 1.22 -5.91
CA THR A 316 -3.23 1.63 -5.67
C THR A 316 -2.40 1.31 -6.90
N ALA A 317 -1.50 2.20 -7.28
CA ALA A 317 -0.48 1.90 -8.26
C ALA A 317 0.41 0.74 -7.77
N ARG A 318 0.94 -0.04 -8.70
CA ARG A 318 1.63 -1.30 -8.39
C ARG A 318 3.01 -1.31 -9.00
N HIS A 319 3.99 -1.73 -8.22
CA HIS A 319 5.28 -2.12 -8.77
C HIS A 319 5.18 -3.52 -9.38
N GLU A 320 6.22 -3.87 -10.12
CA GLU A 320 6.36 -5.19 -10.73
C GLU A 320 6.22 -6.33 -9.70
N GLY A 321 5.59 -7.41 -10.12
CA GLY A 321 5.27 -8.57 -9.28
C GLY A 321 3.89 -8.45 -8.61
N PHE A 322 3.27 -7.27 -8.66
CA PHE A 322 1.88 -7.05 -8.24
C PHE A 322 1.00 -6.47 -9.36
N GLU A 323 1.57 -6.00 -10.47
CA GLU A 323 0.84 -5.17 -11.42
C GLU A 323 -0.30 -5.89 -12.16
N THR A 324 -0.25 -7.22 -12.21
CA THR A 324 -1.26 -8.09 -12.81
C THR A 324 -2.19 -8.74 -11.78
N ALA A 325 -1.90 -8.62 -10.48
CA ALA A 325 -2.66 -9.24 -9.40
C ALA A 325 -3.74 -8.29 -8.84
N PHE A 326 -4.72 -8.87 -8.15
CA PHE A 326 -5.80 -8.13 -7.46
C PHE A 326 -6.56 -7.18 -8.40
N VAL A 327 -6.85 -7.60 -9.63
CA VAL A 327 -7.57 -6.84 -10.66
C VAL A 327 -9.00 -7.34 -10.85
N GLU A 328 -9.20 -8.63 -11.10
CA GLU A 328 -10.51 -9.18 -11.45
C GLU A 328 -11.31 -9.63 -10.21
N MET A 329 -10.63 -10.16 -9.19
CA MET A 329 -11.17 -10.47 -7.86
C MET A 329 -12.63 -10.96 -7.86
N SER A 330 -12.83 -12.22 -8.30
CA SER A 330 -14.12 -12.89 -8.29
C SER A 330 -14.78 -12.91 -6.90
N PRO A 331 -16.11 -12.88 -6.80
CA PRO A 331 -16.81 -12.98 -5.52
C PRO A 331 -16.55 -14.32 -4.83
N GLY A 332 -16.52 -14.31 -3.50
CA GLY A 332 -16.37 -15.51 -2.68
C GLY A 332 -17.33 -15.56 -1.51
N THR A 333 -17.43 -16.73 -0.87
CA THR A 333 -18.38 -16.99 0.21
C THR A 333 -17.72 -17.57 1.46
N VAL A 334 -18.37 -17.35 2.61
CA VAL A 334 -18.03 -17.89 3.92
C VAL A 334 -19.31 -18.34 4.64
N GLU A 335 -19.31 -19.51 5.24
CA GLU A 335 -20.42 -20.04 6.03
C GLU A 335 -20.31 -19.61 7.51
N VAL A 336 -21.45 -19.28 8.13
CA VAL A 336 -21.55 -18.83 9.54
C VAL A 336 -22.04 -19.93 10.48
#